data_AF-A0A1S4ALK6-F1
#
_entry.id   AF-A0A1S4ALK6-F1
#
_cell.length_a   1.000
_cell.length_b   1.000
_cell.length_c   1.000
_cell.angle_alpha   90.00
_cell.angle_beta   90.00
_cell.angle_gamma   90.00
#
_symmetry.space_group_name_H-M   'P 1'
#
loop_
_entity.id
_entity.type
_entity.pdbx_description
1 polymer ?
#
loop_
_entity_poly.entity_id
_entity_poly.type
_entity_poly.pdbx_seq_one_letter_code
_entity_poly.pdbx_strand_id
1 'polypeptide(L)' 'MAKSVLSYTTFLALLLCFLLISSNEMQATEGKLCRRKSKTFSGYCFISEHCDEECKEKEGAKRGMCIKKSIFRRY' A
#
# COMPACT_ATOMS: atom_id res chain seq x y z
N MET A 1 -12.68 55.20 1.89
CA MET A 1 -11.59 54.21 2.11
C MET A 1 -12.23 52.86 2.40
N ALA A 2 -12.41 52.00 1.40
CA ALA A 2 -13.04 50.70 1.57
C ALA A 2 -12.56 49.77 0.44
N LYS A 3 -11.34 49.24 0.57
CA LYS A 3 -10.82 48.16 -0.30
C LYS A 3 -10.13 47.04 0.49
N SER A 4 -9.91 47.24 1.79
CA SER A 4 -9.13 46.33 2.64
C SER A 4 -9.93 45.15 3.20
N VAL A 5 -11.25 45.29 3.42
CA VAL A 5 -12.07 44.23 4.03
C VAL A 5 -12.17 43.00 3.13
N LEU A 6 -12.38 43.20 1.81
CA LEU A 6 -12.43 42.12 0.82
C LEU A 6 -11.07 41.44 0.62
N SER A 7 -9.97 42.18 0.84
CA SER A 7 -8.59 41.66 0.77
C SER A 7 -8.18 40.87 2.01
N TYR A 8 -8.72 41.23 3.19
CA TYR A 8 -8.39 40.54 4.44
C TYR A 8 -9.14 39.21 4.57
N THR A 9 -10.42 39.19 4.22
CA THR A 9 -11.23 37.95 4.24
C THR A 9 -10.71 36.91 3.25
N THR A 10 -10.27 37.35 2.06
CA THR A 10 -9.66 36.45 1.06
C THR A 10 -8.31 35.92 1.51
N PHE A 11 -7.47 36.76 2.13
CA PHE A 11 -6.19 36.35 2.69
C PHE A 11 -6.36 35.31 3.81
N LEU A 12 -7.33 35.52 4.71
CA LEU A 12 -7.68 34.57 5.78
C LEU A 12 -8.19 33.24 5.23
N ALA A 13 -9.04 33.27 4.20
CA ALA A 13 -9.55 32.07 3.56
C ALA A 13 -8.42 31.26 2.91
N LEU A 14 -7.48 31.92 2.22
CA LEU A 14 -6.33 31.26 1.62
C LEU A 14 -5.43 30.63 2.69
N LEU A 15 -5.14 31.35 3.77
CA LEU A 15 -4.36 30.83 4.91
C LEU A 15 -5.01 29.58 5.51
N LEU A 16 -6.33 29.60 5.73
CA LEU A 16 -7.08 28.44 6.22
C LEU A 16 -6.98 27.25 5.26
N CYS A 17 -7.12 27.48 3.95
CA CYS A 17 -6.94 26.43 2.95
C CYS A 17 -5.53 25.82 2.99
N PHE A 18 -4.48 26.64 3.11
CA PHE A 18 -3.10 26.16 3.23
C PHE A 18 -2.89 25.30 4.49
N LEU A 19 -3.42 25.72 5.63
CA LEU A 19 -3.32 24.97 6.88
C LEU A 19 -4.06 23.62 6.81
N LEU A 20 -5.23 23.58 6.17
CA LEU A 20 -5.98 22.34 5.97
C LEU A 20 -5.21 21.35 5.09
N ILE A 21 -4.60 21.83 4.00
CA ILE A 21 -3.79 20.99 3.12
C ILE A 21 -2.54 20.47 3.85
N SER A 22 -1.86 21.31 4.65
CA SER A 22 -0.68 20.86 5.40
C SER A 22 -1.00 19.91 6.55
N SER A 23 -2.21 19.98 7.11
CA SER A 23 -2.64 19.07 8.19
C SER A 23 -2.99 17.66 7.71
N ASN A 24 -3.24 17.49 6.40
CA ASN A 24 -3.45 16.19 5.80
C ASN A 24 -2.10 15.49 5.55
N GLU A 25 -1.50 15.02 6.63
CA GLU A 25 -0.51 13.95 6.60
C GLU A 25 -1.20 12.73 5.98
N MET A 26 -1.05 12.51 4.67
CA MET A 26 -1.47 11.27 4.05
C MET A 26 -0.66 10.15 4.69
N GLN A 27 -1.24 9.44 5.65
CA GLN A 27 -0.66 8.19 6.13
C GLN A 27 -0.60 7.25 4.92
N ALA A 28 0.59 7.18 4.31
CA ALA A 28 0.93 6.18 3.34
C ALA A 28 0.80 4.82 4.05
N THR A 29 -0.40 4.26 3.98
CA THR A 29 -0.66 2.92 4.49
C THR A 29 0.04 1.97 3.53
N GLU A 30 1.18 1.44 3.94
CA GLU A 30 1.85 0.40 3.19
C GLU A 30 0.84 -0.73 2.95
N GLY A 31 0.49 -0.97 1.68
CA GLY A 31 -0.42 -2.04 1.32
C GLY A 31 0.06 -3.35 1.92
N LYS A 32 -0.78 -4.00 2.74
CA LYS A 32 -0.44 -5.30 3.31
C LYS A 32 -0.19 -6.29 2.18
N LEU A 33 0.88 -7.07 2.32
CA LEU A 33 1.14 -8.14 1.38
C LEU A 33 0.16 -9.29 1.59
N CYS A 34 -0.71 -9.46 0.60
CA CYS A 34 -1.58 -10.61 0.51
C CYS A 34 -0.78 -11.87 0.14
N ARG A 35 -1.27 -13.03 0.58
CA ARG A 35 -0.71 -14.33 0.24
C ARG A 35 -1.74 -15.10 -0.58
N ARG A 36 -1.30 -15.74 -1.66
CA ARG A 36 -2.12 -16.66 -2.45
C ARG A 36 -1.32 -17.93 -2.72
N LYS A 37 -2.01 -19.04 -3.00
CA LYS A 37 -1.35 -20.27 -3.43
C LYS A 37 -0.83 -20.07 -4.86
N SER A 38 0.40 -20.51 -5.12
CA SER A 38 0.93 -20.49 -6.49
C SER A 38 0.10 -21.41 -7.40
N LYS A 39 -0.14 -20.93 -8.62
CA LYS A 39 -0.85 -21.64 -9.69
C LYS A 39 0.11 -22.35 -10.63
N THR A 40 1.33 -21.85 -10.76
CA THR A 40 2.31 -22.39 -11.70
C THR A 40 3.25 -23.38 -11.02
N PHE A 41 3.55 -23.19 -9.73
CA PHE A 41 4.56 -23.99 -9.05
C PHE A 41 4.12 -25.44 -8.93
N SER A 42 4.98 -26.34 -9.42
CA SER A 42 4.72 -27.77 -9.47
C SER A 42 5.76 -28.54 -8.64
N GLY A 43 5.34 -29.67 -8.08
CA GLY A 43 6.18 -30.48 -7.20
C GLY A 43 6.08 -30.13 -5.72
N TYR A 44 6.95 -30.74 -4.92
CA TYR A 44 6.98 -30.53 -3.48
C TYR A 44 7.76 -29.27 -3.12
N CYS A 45 7.11 -28.38 -2.36
CA CYS A 45 7.73 -27.16 -1.89
C CYS A 45 8.59 -27.43 -0.64
N PHE A 46 9.84 -27.86 -0.85
CA PHE A 46 10.83 -28.06 0.23
C PHE A 46 11.78 -26.86 0.38
N ILE A 47 12.15 -26.23 -0.73
CA ILE A 47 13.06 -25.08 -0.78
C ILE A 47 12.26 -23.86 -1.23
N SER A 48 12.23 -22.81 -0.41
CA SER A 48 11.42 -21.61 -0.69
C SER A 48 11.96 -20.76 -1.84
N GLU A 49 13.25 -20.87 -2.15
CA GLU A 49 13.93 -20.10 -3.20
C GLU A 49 13.32 -20.36 -4.59
N HIS A 50 13.21 -21.63 -5.00
CA HIS A 50 12.56 -21.98 -6.27
C HIS A 50 11.09 -21.55 -6.32
N CYS A 51 10.37 -21.64 -5.19
CA CYS A 51 9.00 -21.15 -5.11
C CYS A 51 8.92 -19.63 -5.23
N ASP A 52 9.89 -18.91 -4.67
CA ASP A 52 9.98 -17.44 -4.70
C ASP A 52 10.30 -16.93 -6.10
N GLU A 53 11.31 -17.50 -6.75
CA GLU A 53 11.68 -17.24 -8.14
C GLU A 53 10.47 -17.43 -9.06
N GLU A 54 9.81 -18.57 -8.95
CA GLU A 54 8.66 -18.85 -9.80
C GLU A 54 7.48 -17.91 -9.53
N CYS A 55 7.22 -17.59 -8.25
CA CYS A 55 6.17 -16.63 -7.88
C CYS A 55 6.46 -15.23 -8.43
N LYS A 56 7.73 -14.82 -8.50
CA LYS A 56 8.14 -13.53 -9.06
C LYS A 56 8.05 -13.53 -10.59
N GLU A 57 8.65 -14.52 -11.23
CA GLU A 57 8.81 -14.57 -12.69
C GLU A 57 7.52 -14.91 -13.43
N LYS A 58 6.75 -15.89 -12.96
CA LYS A 58 5.56 -16.37 -13.67
C LYS A 58 4.26 -15.72 -13.20
N GLU A 59 4.25 -15.21 -11.97
CA GLU A 59 3.04 -14.78 -11.29
C GLU A 59 3.01 -13.29 -10.93
N GLY A 60 4.13 -12.57 -11.12
CA GLY A 60 4.27 -11.16 -10.79
C GLY A 60 4.13 -10.88 -9.29
N ALA A 61 4.36 -11.87 -8.43
CA ALA A 61 4.29 -11.69 -6.99
C ALA A 61 5.56 -11.00 -6.48
N LYS A 62 5.42 -10.20 -5.41
CA LYS A 62 6.60 -9.57 -4.76
C LYS A 62 7.52 -10.61 -4.10
N ARG A 63 6.95 -11.73 -3.65
CA ARG A 63 7.66 -12.81 -2.94
C ARG A 63 6.81 -14.08 -2.85
N GLY A 64 7.47 -15.24 -2.80
CA GLY A 64 6.93 -16.57 -2.57
C GLY A 64 7.66 -17.29 -1.43
N MET A 65 7.01 -18.31 -0.84
CA MET A 65 7.64 -19.18 0.16
C MET A 65 6.83 -20.47 0.34
N CYS A 66 7.52 -21.54 0.73
CA CYS A 66 6.88 -22.79 1.09
C CYS A 66 6.20 -22.66 2.44
N ILE A 67 4.89 -22.92 2.48
CA ILE A 67 4.09 -22.82 3.68
C ILE A 67 3.47 -24.17 3.97
N LYS A 68 3.80 -24.76 5.14
CA LYS A 68 3.06 -25.91 5.65
C LYS A 68 1.61 -25.48 5.91
N LYS A 69 0.66 -26.24 5.37
CA LYS A 69 -0.77 -25.95 5.51
C LYS A 69 -1.20 -26.19 6.95
N SER A 70 -1.13 -25.15 7.78
CA SER A 70 -1.68 -25.18 9.14
C SER A 70 -3.19 -24.94 9.08
N ILE A 71 -3.96 -25.70 9.87
CA ILE A 71 -5.44 -25.67 9.93
C ILE A 71 -6.00 -24.25 10.13
N PHE A 72 -5.25 -23.33 10.75
CA PHE A 72 -5.68 -21.97 11.08
C PHE A 72 -5.37 -20.87 10.05
N ARG A 73 -4.91 -21.19 8.83
CA ARG A 73 -4.70 -20.15 7.81
C ARG A 73 -6.01 -19.85 7.06
N ARG A 74 -6.71 -18.79 7.46
CA ARG A 74 -7.70 -18.13 6.59
C ARG A 74 -6.94 -17.39 5.48
N TYR A 75 -7.26 -17.72 4.24
CA TYR A 75 -6.79 -17.03 3.03
C TYR A 75 -7.73 -15.87 2.72
#